data_AF-A0A0P7WTE9-F1
#
_entry.id   AF-A0A0P7WTE9-F1
#
_cell.length_a   1.000
_cell.length_b   1.000
_cell.length_c   1.000
_cell.angle_alpha   90.00
_cell.angle_beta   90.00
_cell.angle_gamma   90.00
#
_symmetry.space_group_name_H-M   'P 1'
#
loop_
_entity.id
_entity.type
_entity.pdbx_description
1 polymer ?
#
loop_
_entity_poly.entity_id
_entity_poly.type
_entity_poly.pdbx_seq_one_letter_code
_entity_poly.pdbx_strand_id
1 'polypeptide(L)' 'MNIILVIRNAGQNVTIDSIGSGDATAMGVKGNFVVVSKGSGDARASQVDGETLVPDR' A
#
# COMPACT_ATOMS: atom_id res chain seq x y z
N MET A 1 -16.89 0.21 11.08
CA MET A 1 -16.13 -1.06 10.92
C MET A 1 -14.90 -0.72 10.12
N ASN A 2 -13.70 -0.92 10.66
CA ASN A 2 -12.46 -0.59 9.97
C ASN A 2 -11.96 -1.85 9.25
N ILE A 3 -11.66 -1.75 7.96
CA ILE A 3 -11.11 -2.85 7.17
C ILE A 3 -9.62 -2.61 7.02
N ILE A 4 -8.81 -3.63 7.28
CA ILE A 4 -7.36 -3.56 7.16
C ILE A 4 -6.92 -4.61 6.13
N LEU A 5 -6.23 -4.15 5.10
CA LEU A 5 -5.57 -5.00 4.11
C LEU A 5 -4.09 -5.15 4.50
N VAL A 6 -3.61 -6.39 4.57
CA VAL A 6 -2.21 -6.70 4.86
C VAL A 6 -1.61 -7.53 3.73
N ILE A 7 -0.51 -7.04 3.17
CA ILE A 7 0.25 -7.70 2.10
C ILE A 7 1.63 -8.03 2.66
N ARG A 8 2.07 -9.28 2.50
CA ARG A 8 3.37 -9.76 2.97
C ARG A 8 4.11 -10.48 1.85
N ASN A 9 5.40 -10.18 1.72
CA ASN A 9 6.33 -10.89 0.84
C ASN A 9 5.86 -10.94 -0.62
N ALA A 10 5.54 -9.78 -1.19
CA ALA A 10 5.21 -9.69 -2.59
C ALA A 10 6.50 -9.80 -3.43
N GLY A 11 6.59 -10.84 -4.25
CA GLY A 11 7.75 -11.08 -5.10
C GLY A 11 7.91 -10.11 -6.27
N GLN A 12 6.92 -9.25 -6.50
CA GLN A 12 6.90 -8.23 -7.56
C GLN A 12 6.21 -6.95 -7.06
N ASN A 13 5.79 -6.09 -8.00
CA ASN A 13 5.07 -4.86 -7.71
C ASN A 13 3.73 -5.11 -7.02
N VAL A 14 3.35 -4.16 -6.17
CA VAL A 14 2.03 -4.08 -5.55
C VAL A 14 1.41 -2.75 -5.95
N THR A 15 0.24 -2.83 -6.56
CA THR A 15 -0.57 -1.66 -6.90
C THR A 15 -1.91 -1.76 -6.18
N ILE A 16 -2.31 -0.67 -5.52
CA ILE A 16 -3.62 -0.50 -4.92
C ILE A 16 -4.29 0.69 -5.61
N ASP A 17 -5.38 0.43 -6.33
CA ASP A 17 -6.06 1.49 -7.10
C ASP A 17 -6.74 2.52 -6.19
N SER A 18 -7.40 2.06 -5.12
CA SER A 18 -8.05 2.98 -4.18
C SER A 18 -8.13 2.41 -2.77
N ILE A 19 -7.96 3.31 -1.80
CA ILE A 19 -8.22 3.06 -0.39
C ILE A 19 -9.31 4.03 0.05
N GLY A 20 -10.50 3.54 0.38
CA GLY A 20 -11.62 4.39 0.81
C GLY A 20 -11.49 4.85 2.26
N SER A 21 -11.90 3.99 3.20
CA SER A 21 -11.97 4.30 4.65
C SER A 21 -11.16 3.34 5.52
N GLY A 22 -10.49 2.38 4.91
CA GLY A 22 -9.69 1.36 5.60
C GLY A 22 -8.20 1.59 5.41
N ASP A 23 -7.38 0.74 6.02
CA ASP A 23 -5.93 0.89 5.99
C ASP A 23 -5.26 -0.21 5.17
N ALA A 24 -4.16 0.12 4.50
CA ALA A 24 -3.30 -0.83 3.81
C ALA A 24 -1.91 -0.86 4.42
N THR A 25 -1.41 -2.06 4.72
CA THR A 25 -0.01 -2.26 5.13
C THR A 25 0.66 -3.26 4.20
N ALA A 26 1.79 -2.86 3.61
CA ALA A 26 2.63 -3.72 2.79
C ALA A 26 4.01 -3.91 3.44
N MET A 27 4.48 -5.15 3.46
CA MET A 27 5.80 -5.50 3.99
C MET A 27 6.50 -6.50 3.09
N GLY A 28 7.75 -6.22 2.73
CA GLY A 28 8.58 -7.11 1.91
C GLY A 28 8.12 -7.12 0.46
N VAL A 29 8.08 -5.96 -0.18
CA VAL A 29 7.73 -5.82 -1.59
C VAL A 29 9.02 -5.77 -2.40
N LYS A 30 9.22 -6.76 -3.28
CA LYS A 30 10.43 -6.86 -4.12
C LYS A 30 10.43 -5.92 -5.32
N GLY A 31 9.27 -5.36 -5.65
CA GLY A 31 9.12 -4.31 -6.65
C GLY A 31 8.67 -2.99 -6.03
N ASN A 32 7.89 -2.24 -6.81
CA ASN A 32 7.32 -0.97 -6.39
C ASN A 32 6.05 -1.18 -5.55
N PHE A 33 5.78 -0.25 -4.64
CA PHE A 33 4.51 -0.13 -3.94
C PHE A 33 3.82 1.17 -4.35
N VAL A 34 2.69 1.06 -5.04
CA VAL A 34 1.95 2.22 -5.56
C VAL A 34 0.51 2.21 -5.05
N VAL A 35 0.09 3.32 -4.49
CA VAL A 35 -1.31 3.62 -4.20
C VAL A 35 -1.75 4.73 -5.14
N VAL A 36 -2.79 4.50 -5.94
CA VAL A 36 -3.23 5.49 -6.93
C VAL A 36 -4.11 6.57 -6.30
N SER A 37 -5.02 6.18 -5.39
CA SER A 37 -5.88 7.12 -4.68
C SER A 37 -6.11 6.69 -3.23
N LYS A 38 -6.20 7.68 -2.35
CA LYS A 38 -6.45 7.49 -0.92
C LYS A 38 -7.59 8.41 -0.50
N GLY A 39 -8.51 7.89 0.29
CA GLY A 39 -9.53 8.67 0.97
C GLY A 39 -9.09 8.98 2.39
N SER A 40 -9.94 8.63 3.36
CA SER A 40 -9.68 8.87 4.78
C SER A 40 -8.78 7.82 5.44
N GLY A 41 -8.50 6.72 4.74
CA GLY A 41 -7.62 5.65 5.21
C GLY A 41 -6.13 5.99 5.09
N ASP A 42 -5.28 5.12 5.62
CA ASP A 42 -3.83 5.21 5.51
C ASP A 42 -3.22 4.08 4.68
N ALA A 43 -2.07 4.37 4.07
CA ALA A 43 -1.22 3.35 3.47
C ALA A 43 0.18 3.43 4.07
N ARG A 44 0.71 2.28 4.50
CA ARG A 44 2.07 2.16 5.03
C ARG A 44 2.79 1.04 4.30
N ALA A 45 4.02 1.31 3.89
CA ALA A 45 4.87 0.32 3.25
C ALA A 45 6.23 0.29 3.94
N SER A 46 6.78 -0.91 4.07
CA SER A 46 8.10 -1.15 4.67
C SER A 46 8.80 -2.27 3.95
N GLN A 47 10.14 -2.23 3.90
CA GLN A 47 10.95 -3.19 3.15
C GLN A 47 10.48 -3.29 1.68
N VAL A 48 10.33 -2.13 1.04
CA VAL A 48 10.07 -2.02 -0.39
C VAL A 48 11.43 -1.84 -1.06
N ASP A 49 11.77 -2.76 -1.97
CA ASP A 49 13.06 -2.72 -2.68
C ASP A 49 13.01 -1.71 -3.85
N GLY A 50 11.81 -1.39 -4.35
CA GLY A 50 11.56 -0.36 -5.37
C GLY A 50 11.02 0.97 -4.80
N GLU A 51 10.34 1.73 -5.65
CA GLU A 51 9.75 3.01 -5.26
C GLU A 51 8.47 2.82 -4.44
N THR A 52 8.25 3.75 -3.50
CA THR A 52 6.99 3.87 -2.76
C THR A 52 6.31 5.16 -3.16
N LEU A 53 5.12 5.04 -3.74
CA LEU A 53 4.33 6.18 -4.19
C LEU A 53 2.94 6.10 -3.54
N VAL A 54 2.70 7.01 -2.59
CA VAL A 54 1.44 7.13 -1.87
C VAL A 54 1.03 8.60 -1.89
N PRO A 55 -0.19 8.94 -2.33
CA PRO A 55 -0.66 10.32 -2.34
C PRO A 55 -0.83 10.85 -0.91
N ASP A 56 -0.45 12.11 -0.72
CA ASP A 56 -0.52 12.80 0.58
C ASP A 56 -1.98 13.02 1.06
N ARG A 57 -2.95 13.04 0.14
CA ARG A 57 -4.37 13.19 0.41
C ARG A 57 -5.26 12.49 -0.60
#